data_AF-A0AAD9B056-F1
#
_entry.id   AF-A0AAD9B056-F1
#
_cell.length_a   1.000
_cell.length_b   1.000
_cell.length_c   1.000
_cell.angle_alpha   90.00
_cell.angle_beta   90.00
_cell.angle_gamma   90.00
#
_symmetry.space_group_name_H-M   'P 1'
#
loop_
_entity.id
_entity.type
_entity.pdbx_description
1 polymer ?
#
loop_
_entity_poly.entity_id
_entity_poly.type
_entity_poly.pdbx_seq_one_letter_code
_entity_poly.pdbx_strand_id
1 'polypeptide(L)'
;MKSFLLLASWAFCAIAQKHHLKTQVPIADLCAASPLFPDYSLACGKTSIWEAQAPPLVGIANNRTTKQPKKDIWRSDEGWHGPHSCAGAYCAYSRPSFSNGRGIVLVSTAYNAEEASHISAFTKPARDEEQGDSTLFRIVEMPGKGLGVVANQHIKRGQRIMAHPPAVVIHRRFIDDVDLDNQYRLLDVAVSHLPEDTRKIFLEQMGQSGGHKVHDIIHTNSFELRLGIRDGHHFGNYPEVSRYNHDCRPNVAFYIDSDLRHYTHAVRDIKPGEELTISYVDSLSSRQVRQDRAKRNWGFGCTCNQCSLPPPLVRDSDNRLYRMWQIEQDLSNWNFPNFEEDIIELLITLYEQERLDESHGYEAYRLAGLNYNSIKNKEKAAEYAKKAVEQLLLEKGPEAKELADMRALAHRPDQHWSWGKRK
;
A
#
# COMPACT_ATOMS: atom_id res chain seq x y z
N MET A 1 30.63 49.16 41.54
CA MET A 1 31.65 49.16 40.45
C MET A 1 32.30 47.79 40.40
N LYS A 2 32.55 47.28 39.18
CA LYS A 2 33.13 45.96 38.88
C LYS A 2 34.50 45.74 39.55
N SER A 3 34.79 44.49 39.93
CA SER A 3 36.11 43.82 40.04
C SER A 3 35.92 42.39 40.57
N PHE A 4 36.79 41.38 40.44
CA PHE A 4 37.66 40.80 39.40
C PHE A 4 38.30 39.55 40.07
N LEU A 5 38.63 38.46 39.34
CA LEU A 5 39.50 37.30 39.71
C LEU A 5 39.00 36.33 40.83
N LEU A 6 38.76 35.02 40.59
CA LEU A 6 39.64 33.84 40.32
C LEU A 6 40.11 33.06 41.59
N LEU A 7 39.69 31.77 41.65
CA LEU A 7 40.28 30.59 42.34
C LEU A 7 40.17 30.56 43.90
N ALA A 8 39.89 29.46 44.60
CA ALA A 8 40.04 28.04 44.29
C ALA A 8 39.19 27.11 45.21
N SER A 9 38.74 25.97 44.64
CA SER A 9 38.73 24.60 45.20
C SER A 9 37.85 24.25 46.43
N TRP A 10 36.97 23.24 46.33
CA TRP A 10 37.25 21.80 46.54
C TRP A 10 36.03 20.93 46.13
N ALA A 11 36.36 19.77 45.57
CA ALA A 11 35.56 18.68 45.00
C ALA A 11 34.22 18.29 45.66
N PHE A 12 33.26 17.83 44.85
CA PHE A 12 32.93 16.40 44.77
C PHE A 12 32.14 16.09 43.47
N CYS A 13 32.56 15.02 42.80
CA CYS A 13 31.95 14.47 41.59
C CYS A 13 30.47 14.15 41.78
N ALA A 14 29.62 14.71 40.93
CA ALA A 14 28.37 14.06 40.53
C ALA A 14 28.32 14.06 39.01
N ILE A 15 28.56 12.88 38.44
CA ILE A 15 28.41 12.58 37.03
C ILE A 15 26.93 12.75 36.68
N ALA A 16 26.56 13.91 36.14
CA ALA A 16 25.30 14.06 35.45
C ALA A 16 25.42 13.33 34.10
N GLN A 17 25.08 12.04 34.08
CA GLN A 17 24.76 11.35 32.84
C GLN A 17 23.55 12.06 32.22
N LYS A 18 23.81 12.93 31.25
CA LYS A 18 22.86 13.31 30.22
C LYS A 18 22.45 12.02 29.49
N HIS A 19 21.42 11.34 29.99
CA HIS A 19 20.61 10.48 29.15
C HIS A 19 19.77 11.40 28.26
N HIS A 20 20.39 11.89 27.18
CA HIS A 20 19.63 12.13 25.96
C HIS A 20 19.06 10.78 25.55
N LEU A 21 17.84 10.48 25.99
CA LEU A 21 16.99 9.48 25.35
C LEU A 21 16.79 9.95 23.91
N LYS A 22 17.70 9.54 23.02
CA LYS A 22 17.40 9.45 21.61
C LYS A 22 16.23 8.47 21.54
N THR A 23 15.03 8.99 21.29
CA THR A 23 13.88 8.21 20.85
C THR A 23 14.24 7.58 19.50
N GLN A 24 15.00 6.49 19.54
CA GLN A 24 15.15 5.58 18.41
C GLN A 24 13.84 4.81 18.32
N VAL A 25 12.88 5.48 17.68
CA VAL A 25 11.67 4.88 17.15
C VAL A 25 12.12 3.75 16.20
N PRO A 26 11.61 2.52 16.34
CA PRO A 26 11.64 1.61 15.23
C PRO A 26 10.69 2.20 14.19
N ILE A 27 11.27 2.76 13.13
CA ILE A 27 10.57 3.00 11.87
C ILE A 27 10.06 1.61 11.48
N ALA A 28 8.80 1.32 11.79
CA ALA A 28 8.17 0.12 11.28
C ALA A 28 8.09 0.31 9.76
N ASP A 29 8.91 -0.46 9.03
CA ASP A 29 8.95 -0.53 7.58
C ASP A 29 7.69 -1.24 7.06
N LEU A 30 6.54 -0.58 7.20
CA LEU A 30 5.31 -0.90 6.49
C LEU A 30 5.00 0.31 5.62
N CYS A 31 5.00 0.07 4.32
CA CYS A 31 5.24 1.09 3.32
C CYS A 31 3.96 1.41 2.56
N ALA A 32 3.55 2.67 2.64
CA ALA A 32 2.75 3.32 1.61
C ALA A 32 3.58 4.54 1.16
N ALA A 33 4.71 4.27 0.51
CA ALA A 33 5.45 5.28 -0.22
C ALA A 33 5.09 5.15 -1.70
N SER A 34 5.14 6.24 -2.49
CA SER A 34 5.15 6.07 -3.94
C SER A 34 6.38 5.22 -4.27
N PRO A 35 6.21 4.05 -4.91
CA PRO A 35 7.29 3.07 -5.08
C PRO A 35 8.32 3.47 -6.14
N LEU A 36 8.25 4.73 -6.60
CA LEU A 36 9.06 5.35 -7.64
C LEU A 36 10.13 6.30 -7.08
N PHE A 37 10.26 6.42 -5.75
CA PHE A 37 11.38 7.11 -5.13
C PHE A 37 12.63 6.22 -5.05
N PRO A 38 13.84 6.75 -5.34
CA PRO A 38 15.11 6.01 -5.25
C PRO A 38 15.37 5.36 -3.88
N ASP A 39 14.83 5.96 -2.81
CA ASP A 39 15.03 5.52 -1.43
C ASP A 39 13.97 4.52 -0.95
N TYR A 40 13.09 4.03 -1.83
CA TYR A 40 12.04 3.06 -1.49
C TYR A 40 12.62 1.79 -0.82
N SER A 41 13.77 1.29 -1.29
CA SER A 41 14.45 0.13 -0.71
C SER A 41 15.01 0.41 0.70
N LEU A 42 15.38 1.66 0.99
CA LEU A 42 15.84 2.10 2.31
C LEU A 42 14.68 2.37 3.28
N ALA A 43 13.53 2.82 2.77
CA ALA A 43 12.38 3.24 3.58
C ALA A 43 11.35 2.11 3.82
N CYS A 44 11.49 0.97 3.13
CA CYS A 44 10.49 -0.11 3.06
C CYS A 44 11.13 -1.51 3.09
N GLY A 45 12.40 -1.62 3.49
CA GLY A 45 13.16 -2.87 3.48
C GLY A 45 12.92 -3.71 4.74
N LYS A 46 12.33 -4.91 4.59
CA LYS A 46 12.45 -5.95 5.63
C LYS A 46 13.93 -6.19 5.90
N THR A 47 14.36 -6.07 7.15
CA THR A 47 15.65 -6.57 7.62
C THR A 47 15.72 -8.09 7.44
N SER A 48 16.15 -8.52 6.26
CA SER A 48 17.00 -9.69 6.07
C SER A 48 17.73 -9.50 4.75
N ILE A 49 19.03 -9.24 4.86
CA ILE A 49 19.96 -9.28 3.73
C ILE A 49 19.98 -10.74 3.28
N TRP A 50 19.14 -11.09 2.32
CA TRP A 50 19.49 -12.13 1.39
C TRP A 50 20.30 -11.43 0.32
N GLU A 51 21.62 -11.64 0.34
CA GLU A 51 22.46 -11.35 -0.81
C GLU A 51 21.79 -11.99 -2.02
N ALA A 52 21.24 -11.17 -2.91
CA ALA A 52 20.93 -11.61 -4.25
C ALA A 52 22.27 -11.95 -4.90
N GLN A 53 22.69 -13.21 -4.78
CA GLN A 53 23.59 -13.80 -5.75
C GLN A 53 22.81 -13.95 -7.06
N ALA A 54 22.50 -12.81 -7.68
CA ALA A 54 22.32 -12.78 -9.12
C ALA A 54 23.69 -13.17 -9.68
N PRO A 55 23.81 -14.26 -10.47
CA PRO A 55 25.06 -14.53 -11.16
C PRO A 55 25.42 -13.28 -11.97
N PRO A 56 26.68 -12.84 -11.93
CA PRO A 56 27.08 -11.66 -12.68
C PRO A 56 26.76 -11.91 -14.16
N LEU A 57 26.06 -10.97 -14.79
CA LEU A 57 25.87 -10.97 -16.25
C LEU A 57 27.20 -10.63 -16.94
N VAL A 58 28.20 -11.48 -16.77
CA VAL A 58 29.36 -11.54 -17.64
C VAL A 58 28.89 -12.25 -18.90
N GLY A 59 28.46 -11.48 -19.90
CA GLY A 59 28.12 -12.07 -21.20
C GLY A 59 27.26 -11.26 -22.16
N ILE A 60 26.83 -10.03 -21.83
CA ILE A 60 26.07 -9.19 -22.77
C ILE A 60 26.72 -7.81 -22.93
N ALA A 61 28.04 -7.82 -23.10
CA ALA A 61 28.76 -6.69 -23.67
C ALA A 61 29.64 -7.26 -24.79
N ASN A 62 29.35 -6.83 -26.01
CA ASN A 62 29.98 -7.22 -27.29
C ASN A 62 29.29 -8.35 -28.06
N ASN A 63 28.07 -8.08 -28.51
CA ASN A 63 27.75 -8.38 -29.91
C ASN A 63 26.74 -7.36 -30.45
N ARG A 64 27.24 -6.27 -31.06
CA ARG A 64 26.46 -5.45 -31.99
C ARG A 64 26.09 -6.33 -33.17
N THR A 65 24.99 -7.06 -33.03
CA THR A 65 24.27 -7.63 -34.16
C THR A 65 22.97 -6.85 -34.29
N THR A 66 22.92 -6.02 -35.33
CA THR A 66 21.72 -5.42 -35.90
C THR A 66 20.82 -6.51 -36.48
N LYS A 67 20.31 -7.41 -35.62
CA LYS A 67 19.22 -8.30 -35.98
C LYS A 67 17.94 -7.64 -35.51
N GLN A 68 17.15 -7.17 -36.47
CA GLN A 68 15.75 -6.86 -36.24
C GLN A 68 15.11 -8.03 -35.46
N PRO A 69 14.25 -7.75 -34.47
CA PRO A 69 13.54 -8.80 -33.75
C PRO A 69 12.85 -9.72 -34.76
N LYS A 70 13.00 -11.03 -34.58
CA LYS A 70 12.30 -12.04 -35.39
C LYS A 70 10.80 -11.72 -35.32
N LYS A 71 10.15 -11.67 -36.49
CA LYS A 71 8.71 -11.45 -36.73
C LYS A 71 7.82 -11.60 -35.48
N ASP A 72 7.12 -10.52 -35.13
CA ASP A 72 6.13 -10.40 -34.06
C ASP A 72 5.31 -11.68 -33.85
N ILE A 73 5.59 -12.37 -32.75
CA ILE A 73 4.71 -13.40 -32.15
C ILE A 73 3.83 -12.70 -31.09
N TRP A 74 3.51 -11.42 -31.31
CA TRP A 74 2.61 -10.70 -30.42
C TRP A 74 1.16 -11.05 -30.76
N ARG A 75 0.34 -11.37 -29.76
CA ARG A 75 -1.04 -11.91 -29.89
C ARG A 75 -2.06 -10.88 -30.37
N SER A 76 -1.86 -10.37 -31.58
CA SER A 76 -2.83 -9.54 -32.30
C SER A 76 -4.17 -10.25 -32.49
N ASP A 77 -4.15 -11.58 -32.59
CA ASP A 77 -5.32 -12.46 -32.64
C ASP A 77 -6.19 -12.43 -31.37
N GLU A 78 -5.61 -12.05 -30.22
CA GLU A 78 -6.33 -11.91 -28.94
C GLU A 78 -6.62 -10.46 -28.54
N GLY A 79 -6.38 -9.52 -29.46
CA GLY A 79 -6.66 -8.10 -29.28
C GLY A 79 -5.53 -7.31 -28.62
N TRP A 80 -4.35 -7.91 -28.39
CA TRP A 80 -3.15 -7.16 -27.99
C TRP A 80 -2.43 -6.61 -29.23
N HIS A 81 -2.08 -5.32 -29.22
CA HIS A 81 -1.38 -4.63 -30.31
C HIS A 81 -0.03 -4.09 -29.82
N GLY A 82 0.92 -3.95 -30.75
CA GLY A 82 2.26 -3.45 -30.49
C GLY A 82 3.36 -4.42 -30.96
N PRO A 83 4.64 -4.12 -30.68
CA PRO A 83 5.08 -2.94 -29.93
C PRO A 83 4.85 -1.63 -30.72
N HIS A 84 4.27 -0.63 -30.07
CA HIS A 84 3.99 0.69 -30.68
C HIS A 84 5.23 1.58 -30.75
N SER A 85 6.05 1.50 -29.69
CA SER A 85 7.39 2.09 -29.63
C SER A 85 8.20 1.39 -28.54
N CYS A 86 9.52 1.59 -28.56
CA CYS A 86 10.43 1.03 -27.57
C CYS A 86 11.46 2.06 -27.11
N ALA A 87 11.96 1.85 -25.89
CA ALA A 87 13.10 2.52 -25.28
C ALA A 87 13.98 1.46 -24.59
N GLY A 88 15.18 1.21 -25.14
CA GLY A 88 16.03 0.12 -24.68
C GLY A 88 15.33 -1.24 -24.85
N ALA A 89 15.24 -2.01 -23.76
CA ALA A 89 14.59 -3.31 -23.73
C ALA A 89 13.06 -3.25 -23.52
N TYR A 90 12.51 -2.06 -23.28
CA TYR A 90 11.10 -1.86 -22.92
C TYR A 90 10.31 -1.34 -24.11
N CYS A 91 9.12 -1.90 -24.33
CA CYS A 91 8.21 -1.52 -25.40
C CYS A 91 6.79 -1.30 -24.87
N ALA A 92 6.03 -0.47 -25.59
CA ALA A 92 4.64 -0.19 -25.30
C ALA A 92 3.71 -1.09 -26.12
N TYR A 93 2.74 -1.70 -25.44
CA TYR A 93 1.71 -2.56 -25.99
C TYR A 93 0.34 -2.07 -25.51
N SER A 94 -0.72 -2.38 -26.24
CA SER A 94 -2.08 -1.99 -25.84
C SER A 94 -3.11 -3.07 -26.17
N ARG A 95 -4.22 -3.07 -25.45
CA ARG A 95 -5.39 -3.89 -25.76
C ARG A 95 -6.66 -3.07 -25.56
N PRO A 96 -7.13 -2.36 -26.60
CA PRO A 96 -8.30 -1.48 -26.51
C PRO A 96 -9.59 -2.19 -26.12
N SER A 97 -9.74 -3.48 -26.47
CA SER A 97 -10.92 -4.28 -26.14
C SER A 97 -10.98 -4.74 -24.68
N PHE A 98 -9.91 -4.57 -23.90
CA PHE A 98 -9.84 -5.03 -22.52
C PHE A 98 -10.95 -4.41 -21.66
N SER A 99 -11.55 -5.24 -20.80
CA SER A 99 -12.60 -4.83 -19.84
C SER A 99 -13.73 -4.03 -20.48
N ASN A 100 -14.43 -4.64 -21.44
CA ASN A 100 -15.58 -4.07 -22.16
C ASN A 100 -15.24 -2.74 -22.86
N GLY A 101 -14.05 -2.69 -23.49
CA GLY A 101 -13.61 -1.51 -24.25
C GLY A 101 -12.98 -0.41 -23.40
N ARG A 102 -12.82 -0.61 -22.09
CA ARG A 102 -12.07 0.33 -21.22
C ARG A 102 -10.59 0.42 -21.65
N GLY A 103 -10.04 -0.66 -22.15
CA GLY A 103 -8.68 -0.73 -22.65
C GLY A 103 -7.62 -0.80 -21.55
N ILE A 104 -6.42 -1.23 -21.95
CA ILE A 104 -5.23 -1.28 -21.11
C ILE A 104 -3.99 -1.05 -21.97
N VAL A 105 -2.95 -0.48 -21.36
CA VAL A 105 -1.62 -0.37 -21.97
C VAL A 105 -0.57 -0.98 -21.04
N LEU A 106 0.44 -1.61 -21.64
CA LEU A 106 1.53 -2.30 -20.96
C LEU A 106 2.86 -1.76 -21.48
N VAL A 107 3.71 -1.26 -20.60
CA VAL A 107 5.11 -0.94 -20.88
C VAL A 107 5.97 -2.00 -20.21
N SER A 108 6.56 -2.89 -20.98
CA SER A 108 7.35 -4.00 -20.44
C SER A 108 8.40 -4.48 -21.42
N THR A 109 9.26 -5.41 -20.97
CA THR A 109 10.16 -6.12 -21.90
C THR A 109 9.35 -7.04 -22.80
N ALA A 110 9.86 -7.35 -23.99
CA ALA A 110 9.13 -8.24 -24.92
C ALA A 110 8.79 -9.60 -24.28
N TYR A 111 9.72 -10.16 -23.51
CA TYR A 111 9.50 -11.42 -22.78
C TYR A 111 8.38 -11.28 -21.72
N ASN A 112 8.44 -10.25 -20.87
CA ASN A 112 7.42 -10.07 -19.83
C ASN A 112 6.07 -9.70 -20.42
N ALA A 113 6.04 -8.99 -21.54
CA ALA A 113 4.80 -8.69 -22.25
C ALA A 113 4.14 -9.98 -22.77
N GLU A 114 4.93 -10.91 -23.35
CA GLU A 114 4.43 -12.19 -23.84
C GLU A 114 3.86 -13.03 -22.69
N GLU A 115 4.63 -13.21 -21.62
CA GLU A 115 4.17 -13.92 -20.42
C GLU A 115 2.94 -13.26 -19.79
N ALA A 116 2.93 -11.93 -19.72
CA ALA A 116 1.79 -11.17 -19.20
C ALA A 116 0.52 -11.43 -20.02
N SER A 117 0.64 -11.49 -21.35
CA SER A 117 -0.51 -11.70 -22.24
C SER A 117 -1.30 -12.98 -21.95
N HIS A 118 -0.67 -13.98 -21.31
CA HIS A 118 -1.29 -15.25 -20.93
C HIS A 118 -1.94 -15.25 -19.54
N ILE A 119 -1.75 -14.20 -18.73
CA ILE A 119 -2.31 -14.13 -17.39
C ILE A 119 -3.83 -14.02 -17.46
N SER A 120 -4.53 -14.79 -16.63
CA SER A 120 -6.00 -14.85 -16.64
C SER A 120 -6.68 -13.48 -16.41
N ALA A 121 -6.03 -12.59 -15.67
CA ALA A 121 -6.46 -11.21 -15.43
C ALA A 121 -6.56 -10.38 -16.72
N PHE A 122 -5.71 -10.66 -17.71
CA PHE A 122 -5.76 -9.97 -19.00
C PHE A 122 -6.58 -10.71 -20.04
N THR A 123 -6.79 -12.02 -19.94
CA THR A 123 -7.49 -12.78 -20.97
C THR A 123 -8.99 -12.92 -20.73
N LYS A 124 -9.44 -12.98 -19.47
CA LYS A 124 -10.86 -13.17 -19.13
C LYS A 124 -11.69 -11.91 -19.44
N PRO A 125 -12.91 -12.05 -19.97
CA PRO A 125 -13.83 -10.93 -20.17
C PRO A 125 -14.24 -10.34 -18.81
N ALA A 126 -14.34 -9.02 -18.75
CA ALA A 126 -14.84 -8.35 -17.55
C ALA A 126 -16.35 -8.61 -17.39
N ARG A 127 -16.78 -8.82 -16.14
CA ARG A 127 -18.20 -8.87 -15.78
C ARG A 127 -18.59 -7.53 -15.15
N ASP A 128 -19.69 -6.95 -15.59
CA ASP A 128 -20.12 -5.62 -15.13
C ASP A 128 -20.48 -5.58 -13.64
N GLU A 129 -21.03 -6.68 -13.11
CA GLU A 129 -21.31 -6.87 -11.68
C GLU A 129 -20.05 -6.83 -10.79
N GLU A 130 -18.85 -6.92 -11.39
CA GLU A 130 -17.59 -6.91 -10.66
C GLU A 130 -17.02 -5.50 -10.46
N GLN A 131 -17.58 -4.43 -11.06
CA GLN A 131 -16.95 -3.09 -11.08
C GLN A 131 -17.22 -2.20 -9.85
N GLY A 132 -18.15 -2.60 -8.98
CA GLY A 132 -18.64 -1.77 -7.86
C GLY A 132 -19.92 -1.01 -8.21
N ASP A 133 -20.32 -0.07 -7.35
CA ASP A 133 -21.57 0.69 -7.50
C ASP A 133 -21.26 2.19 -7.54
N SER A 134 -21.26 2.74 -8.75
CA SER A 134 -20.99 4.16 -9.00
C SER A 134 -22.08 5.08 -8.46
N THR A 135 -23.27 4.58 -8.11
CA THR A 135 -24.33 5.39 -7.50
C THR A 135 -24.06 5.73 -6.03
N LEU A 136 -23.11 5.02 -5.40
CA LEU A 136 -22.73 5.23 -4.00
C LEU A 136 -22.04 6.57 -3.75
N PHE A 137 -21.39 7.13 -4.77
CA PHE A 137 -20.54 8.30 -4.61
C PHE A 137 -20.65 9.27 -5.78
N ARG A 138 -20.10 10.46 -5.59
CA ARG A 138 -19.87 11.45 -6.64
C ARG A 138 -18.47 12.03 -6.50
N ILE A 139 -17.88 12.42 -7.62
CA ILE A 139 -16.60 13.11 -7.66
C ILE A 139 -16.86 14.60 -7.54
N VAL A 140 -16.17 15.29 -6.64
CA VAL A 140 -16.33 16.73 -6.42
C VAL A 140 -14.97 17.41 -6.32
N GLU A 141 -14.92 18.70 -6.65
CA GLU A 141 -13.78 19.54 -6.28
C GLU A 141 -13.73 19.71 -4.75
N MET A 142 -12.54 19.52 -4.20
CA MET A 142 -12.24 19.61 -2.79
C MET A 142 -11.16 20.66 -2.58
N PRO A 143 -11.49 21.81 -1.94
CA PRO A 143 -10.54 22.89 -1.72
C PRO A 143 -9.22 22.40 -1.11
N GLY A 144 -8.11 22.66 -1.79
CA GLY A 144 -6.77 22.27 -1.36
C GLY A 144 -6.39 20.78 -1.56
N LYS A 145 -7.31 19.94 -2.05
CA LYS A 145 -7.06 18.51 -2.33
C LYS A 145 -7.23 18.12 -3.81
N GLY A 146 -7.75 19.02 -4.65
CA GLY A 146 -8.07 18.69 -6.04
C GLY A 146 -9.44 18.05 -6.14
N LEU A 147 -9.55 16.90 -6.80
CA LEU A 147 -10.80 16.13 -6.84
C LEU A 147 -10.85 15.13 -5.69
N GLY A 148 -12.05 14.84 -5.20
CA GLY A 148 -12.26 13.82 -4.16
C GLY A 148 -13.57 13.07 -4.37
N VAL A 149 -13.68 11.93 -3.68
CA VAL A 149 -14.85 11.05 -3.73
C VAL A 149 -15.72 11.31 -2.51
N VAL A 150 -17.00 11.61 -2.70
CA VAL A 150 -17.95 11.89 -1.61
C VAL A 150 -19.16 10.98 -1.70
N ALA A 151 -19.57 10.42 -0.57
CA ALA A 151 -20.73 9.54 -0.46
C ALA A 151 -22.00 10.27 -0.90
N ASN A 152 -22.74 9.70 -1.84
CA ASN A 152 -24.03 10.21 -2.28
C ASN A 152 -25.18 9.66 -1.41
N GLN A 153 -24.97 8.48 -0.84
CA GLN A 153 -25.91 7.76 0.01
C GLN A 153 -25.17 7.09 1.17
N HIS A 154 -25.92 6.43 2.05
CA HIS A 154 -25.32 5.67 3.14
C HIS A 154 -24.62 4.42 2.60
N ILE A 155 -23.35 4.22 2.95
CA ILE A 155 -22.55 3.06 2.57
C ILE A 155 -22.28 2.25 3.83
N LYS A 156 -22.67 0.98 3.83
CA LYS A 156 -22.50 0.10 5.00
C LYS A 156 -21.07 -0.42 5.08
N ARG A 157 -20.58 -0.69 6.30
CA ARG A 157 -19.33 -1.45 6.48
C ARG A 157 -19.36 -2.74 5.66
N GLY A 158 -18.26 -3.02 4.98
CA GLY A 158 -18.05 -4.17 4.10
C GLY A 158 -18.61 -4.01 2.69
N GLN A 159 -19.38 -2.96 2.39
CA GLN A 159 -19.91 -2.73 1.05
C GLN A 159 -18.77 -2.37 0.09
N ARG A 160 -18.72 -3.07 -1.05
CA ARG A 160 -17.80 -2.77 -2.15
C ARG A 160 -18.19 -1.47 -2.82
N ILE A 161 -17.23 -0.58 -3.02
CA ILE A 161 -17.43 0.74 -3.61
C ILE A 161 -16.99 0.73 -5.07
N MET A 162 -15.73 0.40 -5.33
CA MET A 162 -15.15 0.26 -6.68
C MET A 162 -14.37 -1.03 -6.82
N ALA A 163 -14.23 -1.51 -8.04
CA ALA A 163 -13.36 -2.61 -8.42
C ALA A 163 -12.94 -2.48 -9.89
N HIS A 164 -11.81 -1.80 -10.11
CA HIS A 164 -11.32 -1.49 -11.45
C HIS A 164 -10.02 -2.21 -11.78
N PRO A 165 -9.84 -2.73 -13.00
CA PRO A 165 -8.54 -3.20 -13.46
C PRO A 165 -7.61 -2.00 -13.79
N PRO A 166 -6.28 -2.21 -13.89
CA PRO A 166 -5.37 -1.13 -14.23
C PRO A 166 -5.66 -0.63 -15.65
N ALA A 167 -5.50 0.67 -15.87
CA ALA A 167 -5.48 1.25 -17.22
C ALA A 167 -4.07 1.23 -17.82
N VAL A 168 -3.05 1.45 -16.97
CA VAL A 168 -1.64 1.49 -17.38
C VAL A 168 -0.86 0.55 -16.49
N VAL A 169 -0.05 -0.33 -17.09
CA VAL A 169 0.85 -1.24 -16.37
C VAL A 169 2.28 -1.01 -16.87
N ILE A 170 3.22 -0.73 -15.96
CA ILE A 170 4.59 -0.36 -16.31
C ILE A 170 5.56 -1.23 -15.55
N HIS A 171 6.52 -1.83 -16.25
CA HIS A 171 7.58 -2.61 -15.63
C HIS A 171 8.38 -1.76 -14.64
N ARG A 172 8.59 -2.23 -13.42
CA ARG A 172 9.23 -1.43 -12.35
C ARG A 172 10.59 -0.88 -12.80
N ARG A 173 11.44 -1.77 -13.31
CA ARG A 173 12.79 -1.43 -13.75
C ARG A 173 12.86 -0.49 -14.95
N PHE A 174 11.77 -0.27 -15.69
CA PHE A 174 11.75 0.72 -16.77
C PHE A 174 12.15 2.11 -16.27
N ILE A 175 11.74 2.44 -15.04
CA ILE A 175 12.00 3.75 -14.42
C ILE A 175 13.47 3.89 -14.00
N ASP A 176 14.12 2.76 -13.68
CA ASP A 176 15.53 2.73 -13.26
C ASP A 176 16.49 2.60 -14.45
N ASP A 177 16.11 1.82 -15.47
CA ASP A 177 17.00 1.40 -16.56
C ASP A 177 16.98 2.39 -17.77
N VAL A 178 15.96 3.26 -17.88
CA VAL A 178 15.76 4.15 -19.04
C VAL A 178 15.94 5.61 -18.62
N ASP A 179 16.58 6.43 -19.46
CA ASP A 179 16.70 7.88 -19.21
C ASP A 179 15.34 8.61 -19.33
N LEU A 180 15.20 9.75 -18.66
CA LEU A 180 13.93 10.49 -18.55
C LEU A 180 13.31 10.86 -19.91
N ASP A 181 14.11 11.30 -20.89
CA ASP A 181 13.58 11.71 -22.20
C ASP A 181 12.95 10.52 -22.93
N ASN A 182 13.61 9.37 -22.88
CA ASN A 182 13.07 8.14 -23.43
C ASN A 182 11.89 7.59 -22.61
N GLN A 183 11.88 7.79 -21.29
CA GLN A 183 10.71 7.46 -20.46
C GLN A 183 9.49 8.28 -20.89
N TYR A 184 9.64 9.60 -20.99
CA TYR A 184 8.58 10.52 -21.40
C TYR A 184 7.98 10.11 -22.75
N ARG A 185 8.83 9.91 -23.75
CA ARG A 185 8.40 9.52 -25.10
C ARG A 185 7.65 8.19 -25.10
N LEU A 186 8.15 7.17 -24.40
CA LEU A 186 7.51 5.86 -24.40
C LEU A 186 6.17 5.87 -23.65
N LEU A 187 6.10 6.59 -22.52
CA LEU A 187 4.88 6.71 -21.73
C LEU A 187 3.78 7.48 -22.49
N ASP A 188 4.13 8.54 -23.21
CA ASP A 188 3.19 9.28 -24.06
C ASP A 188 2.62 8.38 -25.17
N VAL A 189 3.49 7.64 -25.85
CA VAL A 189 3.03 6.66 -26.86
C VAL A 189 2.10 5.65 -26.22
N ALA A 190 2.48 5.04 -25.10
CA ALA A 190 1.65 4.06 -24.41
C ALA A 190 0.26 4.63 -24.10
N VAL A 191 0.17 5.76 -23.40
CA VAL A 191 -1.10 6.40 -23.01
C VAL A 191 -1.92 6.85 -24.22
N SER A 192 -1.29 7.25 -25.33
CA SER A 192 -2.03 7.63 -26.54
C SER A 192 -2.88 6.50 -27.13
N HIS A 193 -2.53 5.24 -26.85
CA HIS A 193 -3.24 4.04 -27.29
C HIS A 193 -4.35 3.58 -26.33
N LEU A 194 -4.63 4.30 -25.24
CA LEU A 194 -5.84 4.10 -24.46
C LEU A 194 -7.08 4.58 -25.23
N PRO A 195 -8.24 3.92 -25.07
CA PRO A 195 -9.54 4.46 -25.50
C PRO A 195 -9.78 5.88 -24.97
N GLU A 196 -10.53 6.68 -25.71
CA GLU A 196 -10.67 8.13 -25.45
C GLU A 196 -11.16 8.44 -24.02
N ASP A 197 -12.21 7.76 -23.57
CA ASP A 197 -12.79 7.96 -22.24
C ASP A 197 -11.79 7.63 -21.12
N THR A 198 -11.12 6.47 -21.22
CA THR A 198 -10.11 6.05 -20.23
C THR A 198 -8.90 6.98 -20.25
N ARG A 199 -8.44 7.39 -21.44
CA ARG A 199 -7.33 8.34 -21.60
C ARG A 199 -7.66 9.68 -20.98
N LYS A 200 -8.90 10.16 -21.15
CA LYS A 200 -9.37 11.41 -20.55
C LYS A 200 -9.31 11.35 -19.02
N ILE A 201 -9.89 10.32 -18.41
CA ILE A 201 -9.89 10.15 -16.94
C ILE A 201 -8.45 10.05 -16.41
N PHE A 202 -7.58 9.30 -17.10
CA PHE A 202 -6.16 9.22 -16.76
C PHE A 202 -5.48 10.60 -16.78
N LEU A 203 -5.67 11.38 -17.85
CA LEU A 203 -5.05 12.71 -18.00
C LEU A 203 -5.62 13.78 -17.05
N GLU A 204 -6.72 13.50 -16.36
CA GLU A 204 -7.31 14.34 -15.31
C GLU A 204 -6.77 14.00 -13.90
N GLN A 205 -5.93 12.98 -13.75
CA GLN A 205 -5.27 12.69 -12.47
C GLN A 205 -4.30 13.82 -12.10
N MET A 206 -4.13 14.04 -10.80
CA MET A 206 -3.20 15.05 -10.28
C MET A 206 -1.76 14.53 -10.35
N GLY A 207 -0.83 15.38 -10.78
CA GLY A 207 0.61 15.19 -10.61
C GLY A 207 1.13 15.95 -9.40
N GLN A 208 2.34 15.62 -8.94
CA GLN A 208 2.98 16.24 -7.78
C GLN A 208 4.23 17.03 -8.15
N SER A 209 5.09 16.46 -8.99
CA SER A 209 6.44 16.96 -9.25
C SER A 209 6.47 18.06 -10.33
N GLY A 210 5.41 18.18 -11.13
CA GLY A 210 5.42 18.98 -12.34
C GLY A 210 6.32 18.38 -13.43
N GLY A 211 6.53 19.12 -14.52
CA GLY A 211 7.30 18.64 -15.66
C GLY A 211 6.44 17.87 -16.67
N HIS A 212 6.87 16.65 -17.04
CA HIS A 212 6.20 15.86 -18.06
C HIS A 212 4.92 15.20 -17.53
N LYS A 213 3.76 15.65 -18.02
CA LYS A 213 2.43 15.34 -17.46
C LYS A 213 2.17 13.84 -17.25
N VAL A 214 2.34 13.01 -18.26
CA VAL A 214 2.04 11.57 -18.18
C VAL A 214 2.95 10.88 -17.15
N HIS A 215 4.22 11.25 -17.14
CA HIS A 215 5.20 10.71 -16.20
C HIS A 215 4.85 11.11 -14.75
N ASP A 216 4.50 12.38 -14.52
CA ASP A 216 4.11 12.89 -13.19
C ASP A 216 2.83 12.20 -12.66
N ILE A 217 1.84 11.96 -13.53
CA ILE A 217 0.62 11.20 -13.19
C ILE A 217 0.97 9.77 -12.77
N ILE A 218 1.77 9.07 -13.56
CA ILE A 218 2.21 7.70 -13.24
C ILE A 218 2.99 7.69 -11.93
N HIS A 219 3.87 8.68 -11.74
CA HIS A 219 4.67 8.80 -10.54
C HIS A 219 3.83 8.97 -9.27
N THR A 220 2.77 9.75 -9.37
CA THR A 220 1.97 10.17 -8.21
C THR A 220 0.89 9.14 -7.84
N ASN A 221 0.36 8.40 -8.83
CA ASN A 221 -0.91 7.68 -8.70
C ASN A 221 -0.85 6.16 -8.89
N SER A 222 0.33 5.59 -9.10
CA SER A 222 0.47 4.15 -9.39
C SER A 222 0.72 3.32 -8.14
N PHE A 223 0.24 2.07 -8.16
CA PHE A 223 0.36 1.08 -7.09
C PHE A 223 1.31 -0.04 -7.50
N GLU A 224 1.97 -0.67 -6.54
CA GLU A 224 2.76 -1.87 -6.83
C GLU A 224 1.87 -3.01 -7.34
N LEU A 225 2.33 -3.68 -8.39
CA LEU A 225 1.64 -4.79 -9.02
C LEU A 225 2.61 -5.94 -9.24
N ARG A 226 2.18 -7.16 -8.89
CA ARG A 226 2.92 -8.39 -9.16
C ARG A 226 2.10 -9.24 -10.10
N LEU A 227 2.62 -9.45 -11.31
CA LEU A 227 1.94 -10.19 -12.36
C LEU A 227 2.04 -11.73 -12.21
N GLY A 228 2.78 -12.23 -11.22
CA GLY A 228 2.94 -13.68 -11.02
C GLY A 228 3.80 -14.38 -12.08
N ILE A 229 4.51 -13.61 -12.91
CA ILE A 229 5.47 -14.08 -13.91
C ILE A 229 6.91 -13.81 -13.45
N ARG A 230 7.89 -14.43 -14.12
CA ARG A 230 9.33 -14.17 -13.84
C ARG A 230 9.64 -12.69 -14.12
N ASP A 231 10.32 -12.02 -13.19
CA ASP A 231 10.55 -10.56 -13.25
C ASP A 231 9.24 -9.75 -13.39
N GLY A 232 8.13 -10.26 -12.86
CA GLY A 232 6.79 -9.68 -13.00
C GLY A 232 6.50 -8.47 -12.11
N HIS A 233 7.52 -7.70 -11.71
CA HIS A 233 7.36 -6.52 -10.86
C HIS A 233 6.97 -5.30 -11.69
N HIS A 234 5.75 -4.81 -11.52
CA HIS A 234 5.19 -3.70 -12.28
C HIS A 234 4.55 -2.65 -11.35
N PHE A 235 4.18 -1.52 -11.93
CA PHE A 235 3.28 -0.53 -11.38
C PHE A 235 1.98 -0.54 -12.15
N GLY A 236 0.86 -0.45 -11.45
CA GLY A 236 -0.48 -0.33 -12.04
C GLY A 236 -1.11 1.02 -11.70
N ASN A 237 -1.59 1.73 -12.71
CA ASN A 237 -2.37 2.96 -12.52
C ASN A 237 -3.87 2.68 -12.69
N TYR A 238 -4.68 3.17 -11.75
CA TYR A 238 -6.13 2.95 -11.66
C TYR A 238 -6.85 4.31 -11.60
N PRO A 239 -7.15 4.96 -12.74
CA PRO A 239 -7.57 6.36 -12.78
C PRO A 239 -8.77 6.71 -11.89
N GLU A 240 -9.75 5.82 -11.80
CA GLU A 240 -10.95 5.98 -10.98
C GLU A 240 -10.63 5.90 -9.49
N VAL A 241 -9.76 4.96 -9.10
CA VAL A 241 -9.33 4.76 -7.71
C VAL A 241 -8.41 5.89 -7.24
N SER A 242 -7.60 6.47 -8.13
CA SER A 242 -6.74 7.62 -7.81
C SER A 242 -7.49 8.89 -7.42
N ARG A 243 -8.84 8.88 -7.41
CA ARG A 243 -9.68 9.96 -6.88
C ARG A 243 -9.85 9.93 -5.37
N TYR A 244 -9.56 8.80 -4.70
CA TYR A 244 -9.60 8.76 -3.25
C TYR A 244 -8.49 9.61 -2.67
N ASN A 245 -8.83 10.62 -1.86
CA ASN A 245 -7.86 11.40 -1.11
C ASN A 245 -7.34 10.64 0.12
N HIS A 246 -6.28 11.20 0.71
CA HIS A 246 -5.68 10.68 1.93
C HIS A 246 -6.43 11.07 3.22
N ASP A 247 -6.63 10.09 4.10
CA ASP A 247 -6.78 10.30 5.56
C ASP A 247 -5.89 9.31 6.33
N CYS A 248 -5.34 9.71 7.48
CA CYS A 248 -4.54 8.83 8.34
C CYS A 248 -5.40 7.80 9.11
N ARG A 249 -6.72 7.98 9.16
CA ARG A 249 -7.71 7.05 9.70
C ARG A 249 -8.82 6.88 8.65
N PRO A 250 -8.51 6.18 7.54
CA PRO A 250 -9.38 6.13 6.39
C PRO A 250 -10.68 5.37 6.70
N ASN A 251 -11.71 5.66 5.90
CA ASN A 251 -12.99 4.94 5.93
C ASN A 251 -13.14 3.94 4.77
N VAL A 252 -12.16 3.85 3.89
CA VAL A 252 -12.06 2.88 2.80
C VAL A 252 -10.73 2.14 2.92
N ALA A 253 -10.79 0.81 2.84
CA ALA A 253 -9.63 -0.05 2.63
C ALA A 253 -9.65 -0.61 1.22
N PHE A 254 -8.50 -1.10 0.79
CA PHE A 254 -8.36 -1.70 -0.50
C PHE A 254 -7.39 -2.87 -0.50
N TYR A 255 -7.55 -3.73 -1.50
CA TYR A 255 -6.58 -4.73 -1.87
C TYR A 255 -6.55 -4.88 -3.39
N ILE A 256 -5.44 -5.38 -3.92
CA ILE A 256 -5.31 -5.77 -5.32
C ILE A 256 -5.19 -7.29 -5.36
N ASP A 257 -6.11 -7.96 -6.06
CA ASP A 257 -6.18 -9.41 -6.12
C ASP A 257 -5.41 -9.97 -7.34
N SER A 258 -5.40 -11.29 -7.47
CA SER A 258 -4.83 -12.06 -8.57
C SER A 258 -5.45 -11.75 -9.94
N ASP A 259 -6.66 -11.20 -9.99
CA ASP A 259 -7.28 -10.66 -11.20
C ASP A 259 -6.82 -9.23 -11.54
N LEU A 260 -5.86 -8.71 -10.78
CA LEU A 260 -5.25 -7.38 -10.89
C LEU A 260 -6.23 -6.23 -10.68
N ARG A 261 -7.46 -6.48 -10.22
CA ARG A 261 -8.39 -5.39 -9.90
C ARG A 261 -8.06 -4.78 -8.55
N HIS A 262 -8.21 -3.46 -8.48
CA HIS A 262 -8.14 -2.71 -7.25
C HIS A 262 -9.53 -2.64 -6.62
N TYR A 263 -9.75 -3.45 -5.59
CA TYR A 263 -11.00 -3.52 -4.85
C TYR A 263 -10.99 -2.50 -3.73
N THR A 264 -12.08 -1.75 -3.57
CA THR A 264 -12.26 -0.81 -2.46
C THR A 264 -13.55 -1.09 -1.71
N HIS A 265 -13.48 -1.05 -0.38
CA HIS A 265 -14.60 -1.38 0.49
C HIS A 265 -14.68 -0.39 1.65
N ALA A 266 -15.90 -0.06 2.05
CA ALA A 266 -16.11 0.71 3.27
C ALA A 266 -15.70 -0.12 4.49
N VAL A 267 -14.88 0.44 5.36
CA VAL A 267 -14.44 -0.24 6.60
C VAL A 267 -15.21 0.19 7.83
N ARG A 268 -16.15 1.10 7.65
CA ARG A 268 -17.15 1.49 8.64
C ARG A 268 -18.38 1.96 7.90
N ASP A 269 -19.45 2.22 8.64
CA ASP A 269 -20.59 2.92 8.08
C ASP A 269 -20.19 4.36 7.69
N ILE A 270 -20.59 4.78 6.49
CA ILE A 270 -20.29 6.09 5.90
C ILE A 270 -21.63 6.79 5.60
N LYS A 271 -21.80 8.01 6.10
CA LYS A 271 -23.02 8.81 5.89
C LYS A 271 -22.97 9.56 4.55
N PRO A 272 -24.13 9.89 3.96
CA PRO A 272 -24.19 10.78 2.81
C PRO A 272 -23.44 12.09 3.09
N GLY A 273 -22.62 12.54 2.14
CA GLY A 273 -21.81 13.75 2.24
C GLY A 273 -20.44 13.56 2.89
N GLU A 274 -20.13 12.40 3.47
CA GLU A 274 -18.76 12.10 3.94
C GLU A 274 -17.80 11.87 2.76
N GLU A 275 -16.58 12.39 2.87
CA GLU A 275 -15.49 12.08 1.94
C GLU A 275 -15.04 10.61 2.13
N LEU A 276 -14.87 9.89 1.03
CA LEU A 276 -14.27 8.57 1.01
C LEU A 276 -12.77 8.73 0.84
N THR A 277 -12.01 8.09 1.72
CA THR A 277 -10.56 8.26 1.82
C THR A 277 -9.88 6.93 2.03
N ILE A 278 -8.68 6.80 1.45
CA ILE A 278 -7.75 5.71 1.72
C ILE A 278 -6.53 6.27 2.46
N SER A 279 -5.71 5.40 3.05
CA SER A 279 -4.42 5.87 3.57
C SER A 279 -3.34 5.78 2.48
N TYR A 280 -2.65 6.90 2.25
CA TYR A 280 -1.49 6.95 1.37
C TYR A 280 -0.21 6.65 2.12
N VAL A 281 -0.23 6.67 3.45
CA VAL A 281 0.94 6.43 4.31
C VAL A 281 0.62 5.31 5.29
N ASP A 282 1.62 4.76 5.97
CA ASP A 282 1.34 3.87 7.09
C ASP A 282 0.68 4.64 8.24
N SER A 283 -0.54 4.22 8.57
CA SER A 283 -1.37 4.83 9.61
C SER A 283 -0.85 4.56 11.02
N LEU A 284 -0.05 3.49 11.20
CA LEU A 284 0.55 3.07 12.48
C LEU A 284 1.85 3.82 12.80
N SER A 285 2.45 4.49 11.80
CA SER A 285 3.63 5.35 11.98
C SER A 285 3.28 6.63 12.77
N SER A 286 4.25 7.26 13.44
CA SER A 286 4.04 8.53 14.17
C SER A 286 3.60 9.69 13.27
N ARG A 287 2.97 10.73 13.84
CA ARG A 287 2.50 11.90 13.05
C ARG A 287 3.63 12.52 12.24
N GLN A 288 4.82 12.66 12.81
CA GLN A 288 5.96 13.26 12.10
C GLN A 288 6.32 12.45 10.85
N VAL A 289 6.41 11.12 10.98
CA VAL A 289 6.70 10.22 9.85
C VAL A 289 5.60 10.32 8.78
N ARG A 290 4.33 10.33 9.19
CA ARG A 290 3.20 10.49 8.26
C ARG A 290 3.26 11.82 7.50
N GLN A 291 3.55 12.92 8.19
CA GLN A 291 3.69 14.25 7.58
C GLN A 291 4.87 14.33 6.60
N ASP A 292 6.02 13.79 7.00
CA ASP A 292 7.22 13.79 6.16
C ASP A 292 6.99 12.97 4.89
N ARG A 293 6.35 11.79 5.00
CA ARG A 293 5.99 10.94 3.86
C ARG A 293 4.97 11.63 2.94
N ALA A 294 3.89 12.20 3.50
CA ALA A 294 2.89 12.94 2.74
C ALA A 294 3.51 14.09 1.93
N LYS A 295 4.42 14.85 2.56
CA LYS A 295 5.11 15.97 1.93
C LYS A 295 6.10 15.53 0.86
N ARG A 296 6.91 14.50 1.13
CA ARG A 296 7.92 14.01 0.17
C ARG A 296 7.29 13.40 -1.07
N ASN A 297 6.22 12.63 -0.89
CA ASN A 297 5.68 11.81 -1.97
C ASN A 297 4.54 12.48 -2.73
N TRP A 298 3.74 13.31 -2.05
CA TRP A 298 2.55 13.97 -2.64
C TRP A 298 2.59 15.50 -2.49
N GLY A 299 3.65 16.07 -1.92
CA GLY A 299 3.82 17.52 -1.85
C GLY A 299 2.90 18.24 -0.85
N PHE A 300 2.09 17.53 -0.06
CA PHE A 300 1.14 18.13 0.87
C PHE A 300 1.45 17.83 2.34
N GLY A 301 1.09 18.77 3.23
CA GLY A 301 1.03 18.52 4.68
C GLY A 301 -0.36 18.00 5.04
N CYS A 302 -0.45 16.81 5.64
CA CYS A 302 -1.74 16.20 5.94
C CYS A 302 -2.51 17.03 6.98
N THR A 303 -3.78 17.33 6.69
CA THR A 303 -4.66 18.13 7.57
C THR A 303 -5.83 17.32 8.13
N CYS A 304 -5.77 15.98 8.05
CA CYS A 304 -6.79 15.10 8.63
C CYS A 304 -6.97 15.35 10.13
N ASN A 305 -8.07 14.84 10.69
CA ASN A 305 -8.41 15.05 12.09
C ASN A 305 -7.27 14.65 13.06
N GLN A 306 -6.53 13.59 12.76
CA GLN A 306 -5.39 13.16 13.58
C GLN A 306 -4.18 14.08 13.45
N CYS A 307 -3.89 14.56 12.24
CA CYS A 307 -2.75 15.42 11.99
C CYS A 307 -2.98 16.87 12.44
N SER A 308 -4.24 17.28 12.58
CA SER A 308 -4.65 18.60 13.03
C SER A 308 -4.86 18.71 14.55
N LEU A 309 -4.63 17.63 15.30
CA LEU A 309 -4.71 17.64 16.76
C LEU A 309 -3.69 18.62 17.40
N PRO A 310 -4.03 19.22 18.56
CA PRO A 310 -3.07 19.97 19.37
C PRO A 310 -1.84 19.14 19.78
N PRO A 311 -0.66 19.75 19.98
CA PRO A 311 0.58 19.02 20.26
C PRO A 311 0.55 18.03 21.42
N PRO A 312 -0.15 18.28 22.56
CA PRO A 312 -0.29 17.26 23.61
C PRO A 312 -1.02 16.00 23.13
N LEU A 313 -2.15 16.15 22.44
CA LEU A 313 -2.93 15.02 21.96
C LEU A 313 -2.22 14.24 20.85
N VAL A 314 -1.41 14.92 20.03
CA VAL A 314 -0.49 14.27 19.09
C VAL A 314 0.52 13.37 19.81
N ARG A 315 1.15 13.87 20.88
CA ARG A 315 2.11 13.07 21.66
C ARG A 315 1.44 11.88 22.31
N ASP A 316 0.22 12.04 22.81
CA ASP A 316 -0.53 10.93 23.40
C ASP A 316 -0.87 9.87 22.35
N SER A 317 -1.26 10.27 21.14
CA SER A 317 -1.48 9.35 20.01
C SER A 317 -0.20 8.62 19.61
N ASP A 318 0.91 9.35 19.43
CA ASP A 318 2.20 8.73 19.07
C ASP A 318 2.68 7.74 20.17
N ASN A 319 2.43 8.04 21.45
CA ASN A 319 2.71 7.12 22.56
C ASN A 319 1.82 5.87 22.51
N ARG A 320 0.53 6.01 22.16
CA ARG A 320 -0.37 4.85 21.98
C ARG A 320 0.07 3.97 20.82
N LEU A 321 0.43 4.56 19.68
CA LEU A 321 0.97 3.82 18.53
C LEU A 321 2.25 3.04 18.88
N TYR A 322 3.16 3.67 19.64
CA TYR A 322 4.35 2.99 20.14
C TYR A 322 4.00 1.84 21.09
N ARG A 323 3.04 2.05 21.99
CA ARG A 323 2.59 1.02 22.92
C ARG A 323 1.93 -0.16 22.21
N MET A 324 1.11 0.10 21.18
CA MET A 324 0.52 -0.93 20.33
C MET A 324 1.61 -1.80 19.71
N TRP A 325 2.62 -1.17 19.09
CA TRP A 325 3.75 -1.90 18.49
C TRP A 325 4.47 -2.79 19.50
N GLN A 326 4.75 -2.29 20.72
CA GLN A 326 5.38 -3.09 21.78
C GLN A 326 4.53 -4.32 22.14
N ILE A 327 3.23 -4.10 22.36
CA ILE A 327 2.31 -5.19 22.73
C ILE A 327 2.21 -6.23 21.60
N GLU A 328 2.19 -5.81 20.33
CA GLU A 328 2.20 -6.75 19.21
C GLU A 328 3.45 -7.62 19.18
N GLN A 329 4.64 -7.06 19.48
CA GLN A 329 5.87 -7.84 19.58
C GLN A 329 5.80 -8.84 20.74
N ASP A 330 5.33 -8.41 21.92
CA ASP A 330 5.19 -9.24 23.10
C ASP A 330 4.19 -10.39 22.88
N LEU A 331 3.04 -10.10 22.26
CA LEU A 331 2.00 -11.07 21.93
C LEU A 331 2.40 -12.03 20.81
N SER A 332 3.26 -11.61 19.89
CA SER A 332 3.83 -12.47 18.86
C SER A 332 4.90 -13.42 19.42
N ASN A 333 5.56 -13.03 20.52
CA ASN A 333 6.55 -13.85 21.19
C ASN A 333 5.88 -14.84 22.18
N TRP A 334 5.77 -16.10 21.75
CA TRP A 334 5.21 -17.19 22.56
C TRP A 334 5.95 -17.47 23.86
N ASN A 335 7.22 -17.05 23.97
CA ASN A 335 8.07 -17.24 25.15
C ASN A 335 8.21 -15.97 25.99
N PHE A 336 7.36 -14.95 25.75
CA PHE A 336 7.38 -13.73 26.55
C PHE A 336 7.09 -14.03 28.03
N PRO A 337 8.03 -13.75 28.97
CA PRO A 337 7.96 -14.23 30.35
C PRO A 337 6.91 -13.51 31.21
N ASN A 338 6.51 -12.29 30.82
CA ASN A 338 5.60 -11.43 31.60
C ASN A 338 4.25 -11.29 30.91
N PHE A 339 3.76 -12.37 30.29
CA PHE A 339 2.44 -12.35 29.65
C PHE A 339 1.34 -12.25 30.73
N GLU A 340 0.50 -11.24 30.60
CA GLU A 340 -0.72 -11.05 31.39
C GLU A 340 -1.91 -10.97 30.43
N GLU A 341 -3.06 -11.56 30.80
CA GLU A 341 -4.23 -11.64 29.90
C GLU A 341 -4.78 -10.26 29.50
N ASP A 342 -4.70 -9.28 30.39
CA ASP A 342 -5.17 -7.91 30.19
C ASP A 342 -4.45 -7.17 29.06
N ILE A 343 -3.21 -7.56 28.75
CA ILE A 343 -2.44 -6.98 27.64
C ILE A 343 -3.12 -7.20 26.28
N ILE A 344 -3.93 -8.25 26.16
CA ILE A 344 -4.70 -8.51 24.93
C ILE A 344 -5.80 -7.47 24.75
N GLU A 345 -6.63 -7.23 25.79
CA GLU A 345 -7.69 -6.20 25.72
C GLU A 345 -7.10 -4.79 25.62
N LEU A 346 -5.95 -4.56 26.25
CA LEU A 346 -5.24 -3.29 26.12
C LEU A 346 -4.88 -3.01 24.64
N LEU A 347 -4.40 -4.01 23.90
CA LEU A 347 -4.11 -3.84 22.46
C LEU A 347 -5.36 -3.40 21.69
N ILE A 348 -6.48 -4.11 21.87
CA ILE A 348 -7.73 -3.82 21.16
C ILE A 348 -8.24 -2.42 21.53
N THR A 349 -8.23 -2.08 22.81
CA THR A 349 -8.64 -0.75 23.30
C THR A 349 -7.80 0.37 22.69
N LEU A 350 -6.48 0.18 22.54
CA LEU A 350 -5.60 1.16 21.91
C LEU A 350 -5.91 1.33 20.42
N TYR A 351 -6.19 0.23 19.71
CA TYR A 351 -6.63 0.26 18.32
C TYR A 351 -7.95 1.02 18.15
N GLU A 352 -8.93 0.79 19.03
CA GLU A 352 -10.23 1.50 19.04
C GLU A 352 -10.07 3.00 19.35
N GLN A 353 -9.25 3.35 20.35
CA GLN A 353 -8.96 4.75 20.69
C GLN A 353 -8.31 5.51 19.53
N GLU A 354 -7.46 4.82 18.76
CA GLU A 354 -6.84 5.38 17.57
C GLU A 354 -7.74 5.31 16.33
N ARG A 355 -8.88 4.62 16.38
CA ARG A 355 -9.76 4.31 15.23
C ARG A 355 -9.03 3.56 14.10
N LEU A 356 -8.12 2.69 14.49
CA LEU A 356 -7.36 1.83 13.60
C LEU A 356 -7.91 0.41 13.55
N ASP A 357 -8.73 0.03 14.53
CA ASP A 357 -9.50 -1.22 14.54
C ASP A 357 -10.38 -1.38 13.29
N GLU A 358 -10.93 -0.25 12.79
CA GLU A 358 -11.79 -0.24 11.63
C GLU A 358 -11.03 -0.52 10.33
N SER A 359 -9.82 0.02 10.13
CA SER A 359 -9.12 0.06 8.83
C SER A 359 -7.78 -0.69 8.77
N HIS A 360 -7.18 -1.00 9.92
CA HIS A 360 -5.88 -1.66 10.07
C HIS A 360 -5.93 -2.73 11.19
N GLY A 361 -7.12 -3.18 11.58
CA GLY A 361 -7.34 -3.97 12.81
C GLY A 361 -7.03 -5.46 12.67
N TYR A 362 -6.78 -5.96 11.46
CA TYR A 362 -6.75 -7.43 11.25
C TYR A 362 -5.67 -8.11 12.10
N GLU A 363 -4.50 -7.48 12.24
CA GLU A 363 -3.38 -8.06 12.98
C GLU A 363 -3.65 -8.03 14.49
N ALA A 364 -4.24 -6.96 15.01
CA ALA A 364 -4.65 -6.86 16.41
C ALA A 364 -5.67 -7.95 16.77
N TYR A 365 -6.70 -8.14 15.93
CA TYR A 365 -7.69 -9.20 16.14
C TYR A 365 -7.09 -10.60 15.98
N ARG A 366 -6.17 -10.79 15.03
CA ARG A 366 -5.43 -12.06 14.84
C ARG A 366 -4.63 -12.41 16.08
N LEU A 367 -3.84 -11.46 16.60
CA LEU A 367 -3.03 -11.65 17.81
C LEU A 367 -3.90 -11.89 19.04
N ALA A 368 -5.01 -11.16 19.19
CA ALA A 368 -5.95 -11.38 20.28
C ALA A 368 -6.55 -12.79 20.25
N GLY A 369 -7.07 -13.23 19.10
CA GLY A 369 -7.62 -14.57 18.94
C GLY A 369 -6.60 -15.66 19.26
N LEU A 370 -5.37 -15.54 18.72
CA LEU A 370 -4.30 -16.50 18.95
C LEU A 370 -3.87 -16.56 20.43
N ASN A 371 -3.75 -15.41 21.11
CA ASN A 371 -3.29 -15.36 22.49
C ASN A 371 -4.38 -15.78 23.48
N TYR A 372 -5.66 -15.46 23.26
CA TYR A 372 -6.75 -16.05 24.04
C TYR A 372 -6.80 -17.57 23.92
N ASN A 373 -6.58 -18.09 22.70
CA ASN A 373 -6.52 -19.53 22.48
C ASN A 373 -5.36 -20.17 23.23
N SER A 374 -4.24 -19.45 23.33
CA SER A 374 -3.04 -19.92 24.02
C SER A 374 -3.20 -20.10 25.52
N ILE A 375 -4.16 -19.40 26.14
CA ILE A 375 -4.56 -19.57 27.54
C ILE A 375 -5.89 -20.34 27.68
N LYS A 376 -6.32 -21.03 26.62
CA LYS A 376 -7.53 -21.87 26.57
C LYS A 376 -8.85 -21.11 26.77
N ASN A 377 -8.87 -19.80 26.53
CA ASN A 377 -10.10 -19.01 26.49
C ASN A 377 -10.78 -19.18 25.11
N LYS A 378 -11.55 -20.27 24.97
CA LYS A 378 -12.16 -20.70 23.71
C LYS A 378 -13.14 -19.66 23.13
N GLU A 379 -13.91 -19.00 23.98
CA GLU A 379 -14.95 -18.05 23.57
C GLU A 379 -14.33 -16.80 22.95
N LYS A 380 -13.41 -16.14 23.66
CA LYS A 380 -12.71 -14.96 23.14
C LYS A 380 -11.82 -15.29 21.95
N ALA A 381 -11.17 -16.47 21.95
CA ALA A 381 -10.40 -16.91 20.80
C ALA A 381 -11.26 -16.98 19.52
N ALA A 382 -12.44 -17.60 19.60
CA ALA A 382 -13.35 -17.71 18.48
C ALA A 382 -13.93 -16.34 18.07
N GLU A 383 -14.25 -15.46 19.02
CA GLU A 383 -14.74 -14.11 18.76
C GLU A 383 -13.73 -13.29 17.96
N TYR A 384 -12.51 -13.14 18.48
CA TYR A 384 -11.48 -12.33 17.85
C TYR A 384 -10.98 -12.93 16.52
N ALA A 385 -10.98 -14.26 16.39
CA ALA A 385 -10.70 -14.90 15.11
C ALA A 385 -11.75 -14.55 14.03
N LYS A 386 -13.05 -14.45 14.38
CA LYS A 386 -14.09 -14.00 13.44
C LYS A 386 -13.88 -12.55 13.04
N LYS A 387 -13.61 -11.65 13.99
CA LYS A 387 -13.26 -10.24 13.73
C LYS A 387 -12.04 -10.13 12.80
N ALA A 388 -11.01 -10.95 13.02
CA ALA A 388 -9.82 -11.01 12.17
C ALA A 388 -10.16 -11.46 10.74
N VAL A 389 -11.01 -12.49 10.58
CA VAL A 389 -11.48 -12.94 9.26
C VAL A 389 -12.22 -11.84 8.51
N GLU A 390 -13.16 -11.16 9.16
CA GLU A 390 -13.91 -10.06 8.56
C GLU A 390 -12.96 -8.93 8.11
N GLN A 391 -12.02 -8.55 8.97
CA GLN A 391 -11.09 -7.48 8.67
C GLN A 391 -10.07 -7.85 7.57
N LEU A 392 -9.56 -9.08 7.58
CA LEU A 392 -8.71 -9.62 6.51
C LEU A 392 -9.37 -9.56 5.14
N LEU A 393 -10.67 -9.88 5.05
CA LEU A 393 -11.42 -9.82 3.80
C LEU A 393 -11.50 -8.41 3.23
N LEU A 394 -11.57 -7.38 4.09
CA LEU A 394 -11.63 -5.97 3.67
C LEU A 394 -10.25 -5.40 3.32
N GLU A 395 -9.22 -5.76 4.08
CA GLU A 395 -7.88 -5.18 3.96
C GLU A 395 -6.92 -5.94 3.05
N LYS A 396 -7.10 -7.27 2.92
CA LYS A 396 -6.17 -8.17 2.22
C LYS A 396 -6.85 -9.03 1.16
N GLY A 397 -8.19 -9.05 1.13
CA GLY A 397 -8.98 -9.79 0.16
C GLY A 397 -9.13 -11.28 0.47
N PRO A 398 -9.88 -12.01 -0.36
CA PRO A 398 -10.24 -13.42 -0.13
C PRO A 398 -9.06 -14.39 -0.22
N GLU A 399 -7.97 -14.01 -0.87
CA GLU A 399 -6.76 -14.81 -1.06
C GLU A 399 -5.69 -14.57 0.01
N ALA A 400 -6.00 -13.81 1.07
CA ALA A 400 -5.07 -13.55 2.17
C ALA A 400 -4.67 -14.86 2.88
N LYS A 401 -3.36 -15.05 3.08
CA LYS A 401 -2.79 -16.31 3.60
C LYS A 401 -3.27 -16.64 5.01
N GLU A 402 -3.51 -15.60 5.80
CA GLU A 402 -3.95 -15.65 7.19
C GLU A 402 -5.41 -16.08 7.35
N LEU A 403 -6.23 -16.01 6.29
CA LEU A 403 -7.66 -16.33 6.37
C LEU A 403 -7.91 -17.80 6.74
N ALA A 404 -7.13 -18.73 6.18
CA ALA A 404 -7.30 -20.14 6.48
C ALA A 404 -7.01 -20.45 7.96
N ASP A 405 -5.94 -19.86 8.52
CA ASP A 405 -5.55 -19.98 9.92
C ASP A 405 -6.65 -19.42 10.85
N MET A 406 -7.12 -18.19 10.57
CA MET A 406 -8.15 -17.56 11.39
C MET A 406 -9.53 -18.22 11.27
N ARG A 407 -9.90 -18.75 10.10
CA ARG A 407 -11.12 -19.56 9.95
C ARG A 407 -11.04 -20.86 10.75
N ALA A 408 -9.89 -21.53 10.74
CA ALA A 408 -9.66 -22.73 11.52
C ALA A 408 -9.78 -22.44 13.03
N LEU A 409 -9.14 -21.36 13.48
CA LEU A 409 -9.24 -20.89 14.86
C LEU A 409 -10.68 -20.54 15.26
N ALA A 410 -11.41 -19.80 14.43
CA ALA A 410 -12.80 -19.42 14.68
C ALA A 410 -13.76 -20.62 14.79
N HIS A 411 -13.49 -21.69 14.04
CA HIS A 411 -14.36 -22.86 13.97
C HIS A 411 -14.05 -23.91 15.04
N ARG A 412 -12.77 -24.24 15.25
CA ARG A 412 -12.31 -25.25 16.22
C ARG A 412 -11.10 -24.76 17.01
N PRO A 413 -11.27 -23.81 17.96
CA PRO A 413 -10.14 -23.22 18.69
C PRO A 413 -9.29 -24.24 19.45
N ASP A 414 -9.93 -25.28 20.00
CA ASP A 414 -9.32 -26.39 20.75
C ASP A 414 -8.50 -27.37 19.90
N GLN A 415 -8.66 -27.34 18.57
CA GLN A 415 -7.84 -28.11 17.64
C GLN A 415 -6.81 -27.26 16.91
N HIS A 416 -6.84 -25.94 17.12
CA HIS A 416 -5.91 -25.02 16.52
C HIS A 416 -4.52 -25.13 17.17
N TRP A 417 -3.46 -24.93 16.39
CA TRP A 417 -2.07 -25.10 16.87
C TRP A 417 -1.72 -24.20 18.07
N SER A 418 -2.44 -23.09 18.24
CA SER A 418 -2.21 -22.16 19.34
C SER A 418 -2.87 -22.58 20.65
N TRP A 419 -3.68 -23.65 20.68
CA TRP A 419 -4.42 -24.06 21.88
C TRP A 419 -3.48 -24.41 23.04
N GLY A 420 -3.63 -23.72 24.18
CA GLY A 420 -2.81 -23.99 25.37
C GLY A 420 -1.31 -23.78 25.15
N LYS A 421 -0.92 -22.97 24.17
CA LYS A 421 0.49 -22.75 23.79
C LYS A 421 1.27 -21.98 24.85
N ARG A 422 0.62 -21.08 25.60
CA ARG A 422 1.20 -20.43 26.78
C ARG A 422 0.85 -21.31 27.99
N LYS A 423 1.88 -21.82 28.67
CA LYS A 423 1.75 -22.79 29.76
C LYS A 423 1.60 -22.11 31.11
#